data_AF-A0A3P9NJ66-F1
#
_entry.id   AF-A0A3P9NJ66-F1
#
_cell.length_a   1.000
_cell.length_b   1.000
_cell.length_c   1.000
_cell.angle_alpha   90.00
_cell.angle_beta   90.00
_cell.angle_gamma   90.00
#
_symmetry.space_group_name_H-M   'P 1'
#
loop_
_entity.id
_entity.type
_entity.pdbx_description
1 polymer ?
#
loop_
_entity_poly.entity_id
_entity_poly.type
_entity_poly.pdbx_seq_one_letter_code
_entity_poly.pdbx_strand_id
1 'polypeptide(L)' 'TLSTQEIQSIHVARHLDPLPPGYFYNGYQYVDIFGEKRSFHPNMEEFIKEYVSEANGEIEQFNHQLELQEEPDLFDP' A
#
# COMPACT_ATOMS: atom_id res chain seq x y z
N THR A 1 6.01 0.86 -10.30
CA THR A 1 6.57 1.34 -9.02
C THR A 1 5.70 2.48 -8.53
N LEU A 2 5.35 2.53 -7.23
CA LEU A 2 4.49 3.59 -6.69
C LEU A 2 5.17 4.96 -6.77
N SER A 3 4.37 6.00 -6.94
CA SER A 3 4.80 7.39 -6.85
C SER A 3 5.13 7.78 -5.40
N THR A 4 5.93 8.83 -5.23
CA THR A 4 6.23 9.38 -3.91
C THR A 4 4.97 9.83 -3.17
N GLN A 5 3.97 10.35 -3.88
CA GLN A 5 2.71 10.79 -3.28
C GLN A 5 1.89 9.61 -2.75
N GLU A 6 1.84 8.50 -3.48
CA GLU A 6 1.18 7.28 -3.03
C GLU A 6 1.85 6.72 -1.78
N ILE A 7 3.19 6.66 -1.75
CA ILE A 7 3.94 6.21 -0.56
C ILE A 7 3.65 7.10 0.65
N GLN A 8 3.56 8.42 0.46
CA GLN A 8 3.20 9.35 1.53
C GLN A 8 1.76 9.12 2.01
N SER A 9 0.81 8.90 1.10
CA SER A 9 -0.58 8.60 1.46
C SER A 9 -0.70 7.31 2.26
N ILE A 10 0.01 6.24 1.86
CA ILE A 10 0.07 4.98 2.60
C ILE A 10 0.65 5.21 4.00
N HIS A 11 1.72 6.00 4.12
CA HIS A 11 2.29 6.35 5.42
C HIS A 11 1.28 7.11 6.28
N VAL A 12 0.67 8.18 5.77
CA VAL A 12 -0.31 8.98 6.52
C VAL A 12 -1.50 8.14 6.99
N ALA A 13 -1.95 7.17 6.20
CA ALA A 13 -3.03 6.28 6.60
C ALA A 13 -2.66 5.37 7.79
N ARG A 14 -1.39 4.96 7.91
CA ARG A 14 -0.95 3.90 8.83
C ARG A 14 0.15 4.30 9.82
N HIS A 15 0.55 5.57 9.86
CA HIS A 15 1.68 6.03 10.68
C HIS A 15 1.47 5.92 12.20
N LEU A 16 0.22 5.73 12.62
CA LEU A 16 -0.19 5.52 14.02
C LEU A 16 -0.37 4.05 14.39
N ASP A 17 -0.15 3.13 13.44
CA ASP A 17 -0.20 1.70 13.71
C ASP A 17 0.86 1.32 14.75
N PRO A 18 0.64 0.23 15.52
CA PRO A 18 1.59 -0.21 16.52
C PRO A 18 2.99 -0.42 15.95
N LEU A 19 3.96 0.19 16.62
CA LEU A 19 5.36 0.03 16.24
C LEU A 19 5.87 -1.38 16.57
N PRO A 20 6.76 -1.94 15.73
CA PRO A 20 7.44 -3.18 16.07
C PRO A 20 8.29 -3.00 17.33
N PRO A 21 8.55 -4.09 18.08
CA PRO A 21 9.38 -4.03 19.27
C PRO A 21 10.75 -3.38 19.01
N GLY A 22 11.17 -2.51 19.91
CA GLY A 22 12.43 -1.80 19.80
C GLY A 22 12.38 -0.51 18.96
N TYR A 23 11.20 -0.13 18.46
CA TYR A 23 10.98 1.18 17.86
C TYR A 23 10.12 2.08 18.75
N PHE A 24 10.38 3.38 18.68
CA PHE A 24 9.53 4.40 19.24
C PHE A 24 9.47 5.63 18.32
N TYR A 25 8.42 6.43 18.43
CA TYR A 25 8.32 7.71 17.76
C TYR A 25 8.70 8.82 18.74
N ASN A 26 9.71 9.63 18.40
CA ASN A 26 10.24 10.66 19.30
C ASN A 26 9.55 12.03 19.15
N GLY A 27 8.42 12.10 18.43
CA GLY A 27 7.74 13.35 18.09
C GLY A 27 8.23 14.01 16.80
N TYR A 28 9.27 13.48 16.17
CA TYR A 28 9.81 13.97 14.89
C TYR A 28 10.08 12.81 13.91
N GLN A 29 10.73 11.74 14.39
CA GLN A 29 11.16 10.59 13.61
C GLN A 29 10.93 9.28 14.39
N TYR A 30 10.92 8.18 13.64
CA TYR A 30 10.98 6.84 14.20
C TYR A 30 12.42 6.52 14.55
N VAL A 31 12.63 5.98 15.75
CA VAL A 31 13.96 5.68 16.28
C VAL A 31 13.98 4.25 16.80
N ASP A 32 15.04 3.50 16.48
CA ASP A 32 15.25 2.16 17.03
C ASP A 32 16.06 2.18 18.34
N ILE A 33 16.29 1.00 18.93
CA ILE A 33 17.06 0.85 20.18
C ILE A 33 18.53 1.27 20.05
N PHE A 34 19.09 1.33 18.84
CA PHE A 34 20.46 1.74 18.56
C PHE A 34 20.56 3.24 18.24
N GLY A 35 19.41 3.93 18.13
CA GLY A 35 19.33 5.34 17.81
C GLY A 35 19.29 5.64 16.31
N GLU A 36 19.13 4.64 15.45
CA GLU A 36 18.93 4.87 14.02
C GLU A 36 17.59 5.57 13.79
N LYS A 37 17.59 6.60 12.93
CA LYS A 37 16.43 7.45 12.69
C LYS A 37 15.85 7.20 11.31
N ARG A 38 14.52 7.13 11.22
CA ARG A 38 13.77 6.97 9.97
C ARG A 38 12.62 7.97 9.91
N SER A 39 12.38 8.52 8.73
CA SER A 39 11.27 9.45 8.50
C SER A 39 9.93 8.74 8.36
N PHE A 40 9.94 7.49 7.90
CA PHE A 40 8.75 6.68 7.72
C PHE A 40 8.63 5.57 8.75
N HIS A 41 7.40 5.06 8.90
CA HIS A 41 7.09 3.94 9.77
C HIS A 41 7.99 2.72 9.45
N PRO A 42 8.54 2.00 10.43
CA PRO A 42 9.44 0.87 10.17
C PRO A 42 8.80 -0.24 9.32
N ASN A 43 7.48 -0.41 9.36
CA ASN A 43 6.74 -1.39 8.56
C ASN A 43 6.27 -0.86 7.20
N MET A 44 6.82 0.25 6.68
CA MET A 44 6.36 0.82 5.40
C MET A 44 6.38 -0.16 4.23
N GLU A 45 7.39 -1.04 4.16
CA GLU A 45 7.48 -2.01 3.06
C GLU A 45 6.30 -2.99 3.08
N GLU A 46 5.92 -3.47 4.27
CA GLU A 46 4.73 -4.33 4.42
C GLU A 46 3.45 -3.55 4.11
N PHE A 47 3.31 -2.30 4.56
CA PHE A 47 2.15 -1.47 4.22
C PHE A 47 2.01 -1.26 2.71
N ILE A 48 3.12 -1.04 2.00
CA ILE A 48 3.15 -0.92 0.54
C ILE A 48 2.73 -2.23 -0.12
N LYS A 49 3.23 -3.35 0.37
CA LYS A 49 2.90 -4.67 -0.16
C LYS A 49 1.43 -5.01 0.02
N GLU A 50 0.87 -4.73 1.20
CA GLU A 50 -0.57 -4.87 1.47
C GLU A 50 -1.40 -4.02 0.51
N TYR A 51 -1.07 -2.73 0.38
CA TYR A 51 -1.75 -1.82 -0.54
C TYR A 51 -1.74 -2.31 -1.99
N VAL A 52 -0.58 -2.75 -2.48
CA VAL A 52 -0.46 -3.29 -3.86
C VAL A 52 -1.27 -4.57 -4.01
N SER A 53 -1.26 -5.44 -3.01
CA SER A 53 -2.04 -6.68 -3.04
C SER A 53 -3.54 -6.41 -3.09
N GLU A 54 -4.01 -5.44 -2.30
CA GLU A 54 -5.42 -5.02 -2.28
C GLU A 54 -5.83 -4.44 -3.63
N ALA A 55 -5.07 -3.46 -4.14
CA ALA A 55 -5.34 -2.84 -5.44
C ALA A 55 -5.34 -3.85 -6.60
N ASN A 56 -4.39 -4.80 -6.61
CA ASN A 56 -4.38 -5.87 -7.60
C ASN A 56 -5.59 -6.79 -7.49
N GLY A 57 -6.03 -7.11 -6.27
CA GLY A 57 -7.22 -7.93 -6.04
C GLY A 57 -8.50 -7.25 -6.57
N GLU A 58 -8.64 -5.94 -6.39
CA GLU A 58 -9.74 -5.17 -6.97
C GLU A 58 -9.72 -5.20 -8.51
N ILE A 59 -8.53 -5.06 -9.11
CA ILE A 59 -8.33 -5.16 -10.56
C ILE A 59 -8.69 -6.55 -11.08
N GLU A 60 -8.27 -7.62 -10.39
CA GLU A 60 -8.59 -8.99 -10.77
C GLU A 60 -10.11 -9.25 -10.74
N GLN A 61 -10.80 -8.77 -9.70
CA GLN A 61 -12.26 -8.88 -9.62
C GLN A 61 -12.96 -8.14 -10.76
N PHE A 62 -12.47 -6.94 -11.10
CA PHE A 62 -13.02 -6.16 -12.21
C PHE A 62 -12.77 -6.84 -13.56
N ASN A 63 -11.55 -7.33 -13.81
CA ASN A 63 -11.21 -8.04 -15.03
C ASN A 63 -12.05 -9.32 -15.19
N HIS A 64 -12.26 -10.07 -14.12
CA HIS A 64 -13.12 -11.26 -14.15
C HIS A 64 -14.58 -10.91 -14.50
N GLN A 65 -15.10 -9.79 -13.99
CA GLN A 65 -16.44 -9.32 -14.35
C GLN A 65 -16.53 -8.94 -15.84
N LEU A 66 -15.48 -8.31 -16.40
CA LEU A 66 -15.43 -8.00 -17.83
C LEU A 66 -15.37 -9.26 -18.69
N GLU A 67 -14.60 -10.28 -18.30
CA GLU A 67 -14.53 -11.56 -19.03
C GLU A 67 -15.88 -12.31 -19.06
N LEU A 68 -16.69 -12.17 -18.01
CA LEU A 68 -18.03 -12.75 -17.95
C LEU A 68 -19.06 -11.97 -18.79
N GLN A 69 -18.78 -10.70 -19.11
CA GLN A 69 -19.57 -9.96 -20.07
C GLN A 69 -19.15 -10.45 -21.47
N GLU A 70 -20.00 -11.25 -22.12
CA GLU A 70 -19.86 -11.47 -23.56
C GLU A 70 -19.93 -10.09 -24.23
N GLU A 71 -18.81 -9.58 -24.73
CA GLU A 71 -18.85 -8.40 -25.59
C GLU A 71 -19.59 -8.82 -26.87
N PRO A 72 -20.81 -8.28 -27.14
CA PRO A 72 -21.43 -8.53 -28.42
C PRO A 72 -20.51 -7.97 -29.48
N ASP A 73 -20.12 -8.80 -30.45
CA ASP A 73 -19.34 -8.34 -31.58
C ASP A 73 -20.16 -7.25 -32.30
N LEU A 74 -19.71 -6.00 -32.16
CA LEU A 74 -20.34 -4.81 -32.73
C LEU A 74 -20.35 -4.83 -34.27
N PHE A 75 -19.62 -5.77 -34.87
CA PHE A 75 -19.49 -5.95 -36.31
C PHE A 75 -20.01 -7.31 -36.81
N ASP A 76 -20.58 -8.16 -35.94
CA ASP A 76 -21.31 -9.34 -36.39
C ASP A 76 -22.63 -8.89 -37.09
N PRO A 77 -22.90 -9.35 -38.33
CA PRO A 77 -23.99 -8.86 -39.18
C PRO A 77 -25.40 -9.31 -38.78
#